data_AF-B7QDW0-F1
#
_entry.id   AF-B7QDW0-F1
#
_cell.length_a   1.000
_cell.length_b   1.000
_cell.length_c   1.000
_cell.angle_alpha   90.00
_cell.angle_beta   90.00
_cell.angle_gamma   90.00
#
_symmetry.space_group_name_H-M   'P 1'
#
loop_
_entity.id
_entity.type
_entity.pdbx_description
1 polymer ?
#
loop_
_entity_poly.entity_id
_entity_poly.type
_entity_poly.pdbx_seq_one_letter_code
_entity_poly.pdbx_strand_id
1 'polypeptide(L)'
;MNSSFTFLFRNRADNPFHCDCDLSWLRLLLKGQGGNIVVNQPRETRCGSPDEFSKLAVLDIPSSRMHCGADSAVSTGPAGLVTVMLRTLSTAVALLGLALPLGLVGVS
;
A
#
# COMPACT_ATOMS: atom_id res chain seq x y z
N MET A 1 16.23 -19.07 28.97
CA MET A 1 15.24 -18.62 27.97
C MET A 1 14.89 -17.16 28.25
N ASN A 2 15.43 -16.22 27.46
CA ASN A 2 14.88 -14.86 27.37
C ASN A 2 14.72 -14.60 25.87
N SER A 3 13.66 -15.16 25.30
CA SER A 3 13.28 -14.93 23.91
C SER A 3 12.76 -13.50 23.79
N SER A 4 13.67 -12.53 23.80
CA SER A 4 13.39 -11.21 23.23
C SER A 4 13.14 -11.43 21.75
N PHE A 5 11.88 -11.28 21.33
CA PHE A 5 11.48 -11.21 19.93
C PHE A 5 12.13 -9.98 19.29
N THR A 6 13.42 -10.08 18.99
CA THR A 6 14.18 -9.05 18.31
C THR A 6 13.81 -9.14 16.84
N PHE A 7 12.86 -8.32 16.42
CA PHE A 7 12.55 -8.17 15.00
C PHE A 7 13.68 -7.37 14.34
N LEU A 8 14.67 -8.09 13.79
CA LEU A 8 15.64 -7.50 12.89
C LEU A 8 14.95 -7.32 11.53
N PHE A 9 14.47 -6.12 11.25
CA PHE A 9 14.04 -5.73 9.90
C PHE A 9 15.27 -5.58 9.00
N ARG A 10 15.93 -6.70 8.70
CA ARG A 10 17.04 -6.75 7.75
C ARG A 10 16.50 -6.34 6.39
N ASN A 11 16.92 -5.18 5.89
CA ASN A 11 16.74 -4.83 4.48
C ASN A 11 17.57 -5.81 3.64
N ARG A 12 16.97 -6.91 3.23
CA ARG A 12 17.57 -7.84 2.26
C ARG A 12 17.42 -7.19 0.89
N ALA A 13 18.47 -7.19 0.08
CA ALA A 13 18.42 -6.67 -1.30
C ALA A 13 17.28 -7.30 -2.14
N ASP A 14 16.81 -8.48 -1.73
CA ASP A 14 15.69 -9.21 -2.33
C ASP A 14 14.29 -8.81 -1.81
N ASN A 15 14.17 -7.94 -0.79
CA ASN A 15 12.90 -7.44 -0.28
C ASN A 15 13.02 -6.01 0.25
N PRO A 16 13.17 -5.03 -0.64
CA PRO A 16 13.33 -3.65 -0.23
C PRO A 16 11.96 -3.03 0.08
N PHE A 17 11.84 -2.31 1.20
CA PHE A 17 10.55 -1.83 1.69
C PHE A 17 9.91 -0.82 0.72
N HIS A 18 8.61 -1.00 0.43
CA HIS A 18 7.80 0.00 -0.26
C HIS A 18 7.18 0.96 0.76
N CYS A 19 7.70 2.18 0.82
CA CYS A 19 7.42 3.14 1.89
C CYS A 19 6.32 4.13 1.49
N ASP A 20 5.09 3.64 1.54
CA ASP A 20 3.86 4.38 1.30
C ASP A 20 3.03 4.51 2.59
N CYS A 21 1.74 4.85 2.45
CA CYS A 21 0.84 4.97 3.61
C CYS A 21 0.58 3.62 4.31
N ASP A 22 0.61 2.51 3.58
CA ASP A 22 0.42 1.17 4.14
C ASP A 22 1.61 0.76 5.00
N LEU A 23 2.79 1.36 4.79
CA LEU A 23 3.96 1.16 5.63
C LEU A 23 4.08 2.15 6.82
N SER A 24 3.06 2.98 7.06
CA SER A 24 3.06 3.97 8.16
C SER A 24 3.11 3.32 9.56
N TRP A 25 2.54 2.14 9.73
CA TRP A 25 2.58 1.39 10.99
C TRP A 25 4.01 1.00 11.37
N LEU A 26 4.84 0.61 10.39
CA LEU A 26 6.22 0.20 10.62
C LEU A 26 7.05 1.39 11.11
N ARG A 27 6.79 2.59 10.57
CA ARG A 27 7.40 3.82 11.05
C ARG A 27 7.05 4.10 12.51
N LEU A 28 5.79 3.92 12.92
CA LEU A 28 5.37 4.08 14.33
C LEU A 28 6.05 3.05 15.24
N LEU A 29 6.19 1.81 14.75
CA LEU A 29 6.89 0.75 15.46
C LEU A 29 8.37 1.10 15.68
N LEU A 30 9.06 1.57 14.63
CA LEU A 30 10.47 1.98 14.68
C LEU A 30 10.70 3.19 15.60
N LYS A 31 9.69 4.04 15.80
CA LYS A 31 9.70 5.15 16.76
C LYS A 31 9.51 4.71 18.21
N GLY A 32 9.25 3.43 18.47
CA GLY A 32 8.92 2.92 19.80
C GLY A 32 7.49 3.20 20.22
N GLN A 33 6.60 3.53 19.29
CA GLN A 33 5.17 3.78 19.57
C GLN A 33 4.30 2.52 19.43
N GLY A 34 4.90 1.36 19.10
CA GLY A 34 4.22 0.09 18.86
C GLY A 34 4.10 -0.83 20.08
N GLY A 35 4.03 -0.28 21.30
CA GLY A 35 3.86 -1.06 22.53
C GLY A 35 5.15 -1.72 23.03
N ASN A 36 5.14 -3.03 23.31
CA ASN A 36 6.30 -3.75 23.88
C ASN A 36 7.37 -4.15 22.85
N ILE A 37 7.12 -3.85 21.57
CA ILE A 37 7.99 -4.30 20.48
C ILE A 37 9.15 -3.32 20.36
N VAL A 38 10.36 -3.81 20.63
CA VAL A 38 11.60 -3.05 20.49
C VAL A 38 12.26 -3.44 19.18
N VAL A 39 12.40 -2.47 18.26
CA VAL A 39 13.18 -2.67 17.04
C VAL A 39 14.62 -2.29 17.29
N ASN A 40 15.51 -3.27 17.18
CA ASN A 40 16.94 -3.02 17.24
C ASN A 40 17.41 -2.39 15.92
N GLN A 41 18.21 -1.32 15.99
CA GLN A 41 18.79 -0.63 14.83
C GLN A 41 17.74 -0.12 13.80
N PRO A 42 16.80 0.76 14.21
CA PRO A 42 15.72 1.21 13.33
C PRO A 42 16.18 2.04 12.13
N ARG A 43 17.44 2.52 12.13
CA ARG A 43 18.10 3.23 11.01
C ARG A 43 18.58 2.30 9.89
N GLU A 44 18.64 0.99 10.11
CA GLU A 44 19.00 0.02 9.07
C GLU A 44 17.82 -0.36 8.18
N THR A 45 16.59 -0.08 8.62
CA THR A 45 15.36 -0.29 7.86
C THR A 45 15.22 0.78 6.77
N ARG A 46 15.64 0.45 5.54
CA ARG A 46 15.66 1.37 4.39
C ARG A 46 14.62 1.02 3.33
N CYS A 47 14.06 2.03 2.70
CA CYS A 47 13.10 1.88 1.61
C CYS A 47 13.81 1.54 0.29
N GLY A 48 13.19 0.74 -0.57
CA GLY A 48 13.60 0.58 -1.97
C GLY A 48 12.74 1.32 -2.95
N SER A 49 11.50 1.59 -2.56
CA SER A 49 10.47 2.19 -3.39
C SER A 49 9.52 3.01 -2.51
N PRO A 50 8.84 4.04 -3.02
CA PRO A 50 9.02 4.66 -4.35
C PRO A 50 10.43 5.22 -4.56
N ASP A 51 10.82 5.50 -5.81
CA ASP A 51 12.17 5.97 -6.17
C ASP A 51 12.61 7.18 -5.33
N GLU A 52 11.66 8.08 -5.04
CA GLU A 52 11.83 9.24 -4.16
C GLU A 52 12.41 8.90 -2.78
N PHE A 53 12.05 7.74 -2.24
CA PHE A 53 12.47 7.30 -0.91
C PHE A 53 13.51 6.20 -0.95
N SER A 54 13.98 5.81 -2.13
CA SER A 54 14.94 4.73 -2.28
C SER A 54 16.21 5.01 -1.46
N LYS A 55 16.66 4.00 -0.71
CA LYS A 55 17.83 4.00 0.19
C LYS A 55 17.71 4.88 1.43
N LEU A 56 16.63 5.65 1.60
CA LEU A 56 16.36 6.40 2.84
C LEU A 56 15.87 5.46 3.94
N ALA A 57 16.17 5.77 5.20
CA ALA A 57 15.62 5.01 6.32
C ALA A 57 14.13 5.36 6.52
N VAL A 58 13.32 4.38 6.92
CA VAL A 58 11.88 4.56 7.19
C VAL A 58 11.63 5.65 8.27
N LEU A 59 12.58 5.81 9.20
CA LEU A 59 12.53 6.88 10.22
C LEU A 59 12.80 8.28 9.67
N ASP A 60 13.52 8.41 8.56
CA ASP A 60 13.87 9.71 7.97
C ASP A 60 12.74 10.27 7.09
N ILE A 61 11.82 9.41 6.64
CA ILE A 61 10.68 9.80 5.80
C ILE A 61 9.54 10.30 6.69
N PRO A 62 9.09 11.56 6.58
CA PRO A 62 7.97 12.06 7.36
C PRO A 62 6.66 11.38 6.96
N SER A 63 5.77 11.16 7.93
CA SER A 63 4.49 10.46 7.69
C SER A 63 3.60 11.20 6.69
N SER A 64 3.73 12.53 6.56
CA SER A 64 3.01 13.34 5.56
C SER A 64 3.61 13.27 4.16
N ARG A 65 4.57 12.38 3.90
CA ARG A 65 5.11 12.08 2.56
C ARG A 65 4.84 10.63 2.16
N MET A 66 4.47 9.79 3.14
CA MET A 66 3.99 8.43 2.95
C MET A 66 2.52 8.45 2.53
N HIS A 67 2.27 8.78 1.26
CA HIS A 67 0.92 8.79 0.69
C HIS A 67 0.71 7.53 -0.13
N CYS A 68 -0.45 6.89 0.01
CA CYS A 68 -0.93 5.97 -1.01
C CYS A 68 -1.64 6.79 -2.07
N GLY A 69 -1.18 6.72 -3.31
CA GLY A 69 -1.88 7.39 -4.41
C GLY A 69 -3.27 6.78 -4.57
N ALA A 70 -4.31 7.61 -4.58
CA ALA A 70 -5.64 7.20 -5.04
C ALA A 70 -5.71 7.16 -6.58
N ASP A 71 -4.57 7.33 -7.26
CA ASP A 71 -4.52 7.71 -8.67
C ASP A 71 -3.26 7.21 -9.41
N SER A 72 -2.38 6.42 -8.77
CA SER A 72 -1.23 5.79 -9.47
C SER A 72 -1.57 4.47 -10.18
N ALA A 73 -2.86 4.15 -10.29
CA ALA A 73 -3.36 3.11 -11.17
C ALA A 73 -4.51 3.64 -12.05
N VAL A 74 -4.37 4.83 -12.66
CA VAL A 74 -4.84 4.92 -14.05
C VAL A 74 -3.93 3.99 -14.84
N SER A 75 -4.29 2.71 -14.85
CA SER A 75 -3.72 1.73 -15.75
C SER A 75 -4.10 2.20 -17.15
N THR A 76 -3.27 3.02 -17.77
CA THR A 76 -3.36 3.35 -19.21
C THR A 76 -3.03 2.14 -20.09
N GLY A 77 -3.15 0.92 -19.54
CA GLY A 77 -3.25 -0.31 -20.30
C GLY A 77 -4.68 -0.55 -20.79
N PRO A 78 -4.88 -1.55 -21.65
CA PRO A 78 -6.20 -1.92 -22.17
C PRO A 78 -7.21 -2.18 -21.03
N ALA A 79 -6.76 -2.67 -19.87
CA ALA A 79 -7.60 -2.92 -18.70
C ALA A 79 -8.21 -1.65 -18.07
N GLY A 80 -7.50 -0.53 -18.02
CA GLY A 80 -8.06 0.71 -17.47
C GLY A 80 -9.02 1.39 -18.44
N LEU A 81 -8.74 1.35 -19.74
CA LEU A 81 -9.70 1.80 -20.76
C LEU A 81 -10.99 0.97 -20.70
N VAL A 82 -10.89 -0.36 -20.58
CA VAL A 82 -12.06 -1.24 -20.38
C VAL A 82 -12.84 -0.84 -19.13
N THR A 83 -12.16 -0.53 -18.03
CA THR A 83 -12.81 -0.13 -16.77
C THR A 83 -13.54 1.20 -16.89
N VAL A 84 -12.93 2.20 -17.54
CA VAL A 84 -13.56 3.50 -17.81
C VAL A 84 -14.79 3.31 -18.70
N MET A 85 -14.66 2.57 -19.79
CA MET A 85 -15.74 2.32 -20.73
C MET A 85 -16.91 1.57 -20.08
N LEU A 86 -16.62 0.56 -19.23
CA LEU A 86 -17.65 -0.19 -18.52
C LEU A 86 -18.41 0.69 -17.52
N ARG A 87 -17.70 1.56 -16.78
CA ARG A 87 -18.32 2.51 -15.84
C ARG A 87 -19.19 3.54 -16.56
N THR A 88 -18.73 4.07 -17.70
CA THR A 88 -19.52 5.00 -18.51
C THR A 88 -20.74 4.32 -19.14
N LEU A 89 -20.62 3.04 -19.52
CA LEU A 89 -21.74 2.29 -20.08
C LEU A 89 -22.79 1.98 -19.00
N SER A 90 -22.38 1.53 -17.81
CA SER A 90 -23.30 1.27 -16.70
C SER A 90 -24.08 2.52 -16.26
N THR A 91 -23.42 3.68 -16.24
CA THR A 91 -24.07 4.96 -15.91
C THR A 91 -25.03 5.40 -17.01
N ALA A 92 -24.65 5.27 -18.28
CA ALA A 92 -25.55 5.56 -19.40
C ALA A 92 -26.78 4.64 -19.42
N VAL A 93 -26.60 3.34 -19.14
CA VAL A 93 -27.68 2.34 -19.04
C VAL A 93 -28.63 2.65 -17.87
N ALA A 94 -28.08 3.08 -16.73
CA ALA A 94 -28.88 3.51 -15.58
C ALA A 94 -29.69 4.78 -15.88
N LEU A 95 -29.11 5.76 -16.57
CA LEU A 95 -29.81 6.98 -17.00
C LEU A 95 -30.89 6.70 -18.06
N LEU A 96 -30.70 5.67 -18.89
CA LEU A 96 -31.68 5.19 -19.87
C LEU A 96 -32.75 4.25 -19.25
N GLY A 97 -32.68 3.98 -17.95
CA GLY A 97 -33.65 3.13 -17.23
C GLY A 97 -33.65 1.66 -17.65
N LEU A 98 -32.62 1.20 -18.38
CA LEU A 98 -32.50 -0.17 -18.86
C LEU A 98 -31.75 -1.00 -17.81
N ALA A 99 -32.38 -1.32 -16.67
CA ALA A 99 -31.76 -2.21 -15.69
C ALA A 99 -31.48 -3.58 -16.32
N LEU A 100 -30.21 -3.88 -16.62
CA LEU A 100 -29.82 -5.22 -17.04
C LEU A 100 -29.89 -6.14 -15.80
N PRO A 101 -30.63 -7.26 -15.85
CA PRO A 101 -30.67 -8.18 -14.73
C PRO A 101 -29.29 -8.85 -14.66
N LEU A 102 -28.41 -8.37 -13.78
CA LEU A 102 -27.28 -9.16 -13.31
C LEU A 102 -27.85 -10.29 -12.45
N GLY A 103 -28.37 -11.30 -13.12
CA GLY A 103 -28.79 -12.56 -12.52
C GLY A 103 -27.58 -13.30 -11.96
N LEU A 104 -27.73 -13.71 -10.70
CA LEU A 104 -26.94 -14.70 -9.94
C LEU A 104 -25.48 -14.36 -9.60
N VAL A 105 -25.30 -13.58 -8.53
CA VAL A 105 -24.33 -13.95 -7.48
C VAL A 105 -25.12 -14.72 -6.41
N GLY A 106 -25.10 -16.04 -6.51
CA GLY A 106 -25.50 -16.92 -5.42
C GLY A 106 -24.35 -17.01 -4.42
N VAL A 107 -24.54 -16.43 -3.24
CA VAL A 107 -23.79 -16.78 -2.03
C VAL A 107 -24.47 -17.99 -1.40
N SER A 108 -23.80 -19.13 -1.45
CA SER A 108 -23.92 -20.25 -0.50
C SER A 108 -22.65 -21.08 -0.56
#